data_AF-A0AA90Z622-F1
#
_entry.id   AF-A0AA90Z622-F1
#
_cell.length_a   1.000
_cell.length_b   1.000
_cell.length_c   1.000
_cell.angle_alpha   90.00
_cell.angle_beta   90.00
_cell.angle_gamma   90.00
#
_symmetry.space_group_name_H-M   'P 1'
#
loop_
_entity.id
_entity.type
_entity.pdbx_description
1 polymer ?
#
loop_
_entity_poly.entity_id
_entity_poly.type
_entity_poly.pdbx_seq_one_letter_code
_entity_poly.pdbx_strand_id
1 'polypeptide(L)' 'MDVKKAQEFLNKKDIMQKILALPQKQAEKWGVDRKTFQRIKKKILEDGDIKLNTPAVKRIVSI' A
#
# COMPACT_ATOMS: atom_id res chain seq x y z
N MET A 1 7.47 9.12 -25.50
CA MET A 1 6.40 8.45 -24.75
C MET A 1 6.95 8.06 -23.38
N ASP A 2 6.51 8.74 -22.33
CA ASP A 2 6.95 8.52 -20.93
C ASP A 2 6.33 7.24 -20.34
N VAL A 3 6.82 6.10 -20.83
CA VAL A 3 6.36 4.77 -20.40
C VAL A 3 6.65 4.49 -18.91
N LYS A 4 7.71 5.09 -18.34
CA LYS A 4 8.12 4.86 -16.94
C LYS A 4 7.10 5.38 -15.92
N LYS A 5 6.61 6.62 -16.11
CA LYS A 5 5.59 7.21 -15.22
C LYS A 5 4.28 6.42 -15.28
N ALA A 6 3.85 6.02 -16.47
CA ALA A 6 2.64 5.21 -16.63
C ALA A 6 2.76 3.87 -15.90
N GLN A 7 3.93 3.23 -15.96
CA GLN A 7 4.20 1.97 -15.28
C GLN A 7 4.21 2.13 -13.74
N GLU A 8 4.80 3.20 -13.20
CA GLU A 8 4.75 3.51 -11.76
C GLU A 8 3.32 3.76 -11.26
N PHE A 9 2.50 4.48 -12.03
CA PHE A 9 1.10 4.76 -11.68
C PHE A 9 0.23 3.49 -11.69
N LEU A 10 0.39 2.62 -12.69
CA LEU A 10 -0.30 1.33 -12.75
C LEU A 10 0.09 0.45 -11.56
N ASN A 11 1.38 0.37 -11.23
CA ASN A 11 1.87 -0.39 -10.09
C ASN A 11 1.32 0.14 -8.76
N LYS A 12 1.21 1.47 -8.63
CA LYS A 12 0.69 2.10 -7.42
C LYS A 12 -0.78 1.76 -7.18
N LYS A 13 -1.61 1.77 -8.22
CA LYS A 13 -3.03 1.36 -8.12
C LYS A 13 -3.16 -0.11 -7.71
N ASP A 14 -2.37 -1.00 -8.31
CA ASP A 14 -2.35 -2.42 -7.98
C ASP A 14 -1.95 -2.66 -6.51
N ILE A 15 -0.91 -1.97 -6.05
CA ILE A 15 -0.46 -2.01 -4.65
C ILE A 15 -1.57 -1.53 -3.69
N MET A 16 -2.25 -0.43 -4.02
CA MET A 16 -3.34 0.08 -3.19
C MET A 16 -4.50 -0.92 -3.09
N GLN A 17 -4.88 -1.55 -4.20
CA GLN A 17 -5.91 -2.61 -4.21
C GLN A 17 -5.47 -3.82 -3.38
N LYS A 18 -4.23 -4.28 -3.51
CA LYS A 18 -3.66 -5.36 -2.68
C LYS A 18 -3.71 -5.02 -1.20
N ILE A 19 -3.33 -3.81 -0.81
CA ILE A 19 -3.38 -3.36 0.59
C ILE A 19 -4.82 -3.32 1.11
N LEU A 20 -5.78 -2.85 0.31
CA LEU A 20 -7.20 -2.83 0.68
C LEU A 20 -7.77 -4.25 0.86
N ALA A 21 -7.41 -5.18 -0.02
CA ALA A 21 -7.81 -6.59 0.05
C ALA A 21 -7.08 -7.38 1.16
N LEU A 22 -5.92 -6.92 1.61
CA LEU A 22 -5.12 -7.61 2.61
C LEU A 22 -5.86 -7.65 3.97
N PRO A 23 -5.96 -8.84 4.61
CA PRO A 23 -6.52 -8.94 5.95
C PRO A 23 -5.53 -8.40 6.98
N GLN A 24 -6.05 -7.73 8.01
CA GLN A 24 -5.23 -7.10 9.05
C GLN A 24 -4.28 -8.10 9.74
N LYS A 25 -4.75 -9.32 10.02
CA LYS A 25 -3.91 -10.38 10.61
C LYS A 25 -2.67 -10.69 9.79
N GLN A 26 -2.75 -10.59 8.47
CA GLN A 26 -1.61 -10.83 7.59
C GLN A 26 -0.62 -9.66 7.64
N ALA A 27 -1.13 -8.42 7.68
CA ALA A 27 -0.29 -7.24 7.90
C ALA A 27 0.45 -7.30 9.25
N GLU A 28 -0.22 -7.76 10.30
CA GLU A 28 0.37 -7.96 11.63
C GLU A 28 1.46 -9.03 11.62
N LYS A 29 1.27 -10.15 10.89
CA LYS A 29 2.33 -11.16 10.66
C LYS A 29 3.56 -10.58 9.96
N TRP A 30 3.39 -9.56 9.13
CA TRP A 30 4.48 -8.86 8.46
C TRP A 30 5.06 -7.71 9.29
N GLY A 31 4.68 -7.62 10.57
CA GLY A 31 5.18 -6.62 11.50
C GLY A 31 4.62 -5.22 11.25
N VAL A 32 3.44 -5.11 10.64
CA VAL A 32 2.70 -3.84 10.52
C VAL A 32 1.63 -3.80 11.58
N ASP A 33 1.77 -2.86 12.52
CA ASP A 33 0.80 -2.66 13.59
C ASP A 33 -0.60 -2.34 13.05
N ARG A 34 -1.64 -2.83 13.73
CA ARG A 34 -3.06 -2.59 13.39
C ARG A 34 -3.37 -1.13 13.13
N LYS A 35 -2.96 -0.21 14.01
CA LYS A 35 -3.24 1.23 13.89
C LYS A 35 -2.56 1.82 12.66
N THR A 36 -1.35 1.36 12.36
CA THR A 36 -0.60 1.76 11.16
C THR A 36 -1.29 1.26 9.91
N PHE A 37 -1.70 -0.01 9.87
CA PHE A 37 -2.42 -0.60 8.74
C PHE A 37 -3.75 0.09 8.46
N GLN A 38 -4.54 0.37 9.50
CA GLN A 38 -5.80 1.10 9.38
C GLN A 38 -5.59 2.53 8.88
N ARG A 39 -4.55 3.23 9.35
CA ARG A 39 -4.19 4.57 8.83
C ARG A 39 -3.83 4.53 7.34
N ILE A 40 -3.14 3.48 6.88
CA ILE A 40 -2.80 3.32 5.46
C ILE A 40 -4.09 3.13 4.64
N LYS A 41 -4.98 2.21 5.06
CA LYS A 41 -6.27 2.03 4.37
C LYS A 41 -7.10 3.31 4.31
N LYS A 42 -7.15 4.04 5.42
CA LYS A 42 -7.87 5.32 5.49
C LYS A 42 -7.32 6.32 4.48
N LYS A 43 -6.00 6.44 4.36
CA LYS A 43 -5.37 7.31 3.34
C LYS A 43 -5.68 6.88 1.91
N ILE A 44 -5.67 5.57 1.62
CA ILE A 44 -6.06 5.08 0.29
C ILE A 44 -7.50 5.49 -0.05
N LEU A 45 -8.40 5.39 0.92
CA LEU A 45 -9.82 5.69 0.73
C LEU A 45 -10.12 7.20 0.67
N GLU A 46 -9.44 8.02 1.48
CA GLU A 46 -9.67 9.47 1.56
C GLU A 46 -8.88 10.26 0.51
N ASP A 47 -7.59 9.97 0.36
CA ASP A 47 -6.66 10.75 -0.47
C ASP A 47 -6.52 10.14 -1.88
N GLY A 48 -6.93 8.88 -2.05
CA GLY A 48 -6.70 8.12 -3.29
C GLY A 48 -5.22 7.83 -3.58
N ASP A 49 -4.34 8.10 -2.61
CA ASP A 49 -2.89 8.02 -2.76
C ASP A 49 -2.19 7.48 -1.51
N ILE A 50 -1.04 6.82 -1.71
CA ILE A 50 -0.13 6.43 -0.64
C ILE A 50 1.32 6.67 -0.99
N LYS A 51 2.12 6.94 0.04
CA LYS A 51 3.58 6.94 -0.07
C LYS A 51 4.12 5.51 -0.02
N LEU A 52 4.45 4.97 -1.19
CA LEU A 52 5.08 3.64 -1.36
C LEU A 52 6.41 3.51 -0.61
N ASN A 53 7.11 4.62 -0.39
CA ASN A 53 8.41 4.62 0.28
C ASN A 53 8.32 4.52 1.82
N THR A 54 7.12 4.38 2.39
CA THR A 54 6.97 4.22 3.84
C THR A 54 7.34 2.79 4.26
N PRO A 55 8.02 2.61 5.41
CA PRO A 55 8.50 1.29 5.84
C PRO A 55 7.37 0.26 5.99
N ALA A 56 6.18 0.68 6.44
CA ALA A 56 5.01 -0.19 6.54
C ALA A 56 4.49 -0.66 5.18
N VAL A 57 4.46 0.23 4.17
CA VAL A 57 4.04 -0.14 2.81
C VAL A 57 5.09 -1.03 2.15
N LYS A 58 6.38 -0.73 2.34
CA LYS A 58 7.46 -1.60 1.85
C LYS A 58 7.37 -3.02 2.41
N ARG A 59 7.05 -3.19 3.70
CA ARG A 59 6.88 -4.52 4.30
C ARG A 59 5.74 -5.31 3.66
N ILE A 60 4.68 -4.64 3.20
CA ILE A 60 3.53 -5.26 2.54
C ILE A 60 3.82 -5.57 1.06
N VAL A 61 4.60 -4.72 0.39
CA VAL A 61 4.87 -4.80 -1.06
C VAL A 61 6.09 -5.65 -1.39
N SER A 62 7.05 -5.81 -0.47
CA SER A 62 8.29 -6.57 -0.67
C SER A 62 8.11 -8.10 -0.66
N ILE A 63 6.91 -8.59 -1.00
CA ILE A 63 6.52 -10.01 -1.06
C ILE A 63 6.40 -10.45 -2.50
#